data_AF-A0AAE3LBB0-F1
#
_entry.id   AF-A0AAE3LBB0-F1
#
_cell.length_a   1.000
_cell.length_b   1.000
_cell.length_c   1.000
_cell.angle_alpha   90.00
_cell.angle_beta   90.00
_cell.angle_gamma   90.00
#
_symmetry.space_group_name_H-M   'P 1'
#
loop_
_entity.id
_entity.type
_entity.pdbx_description
1 polymer ?
#
loop_
_entity_poly.entity_id
_entity_poly.type
_entity_poly.pdbx_seq_one_letter_code
_entity_poly.pdbx_strand_id
1 'polypeptide(L)'
;MPSHQEVIAAAGGAAFIIVALIGGVGFIFRQALAAWLTRRLGQGLERKAERYKHDLAREMEKYKDELNRAQNVDRFRAEARKAVAERLLDRRLEALHEVSLFLHDVPSWIIAGASVPLAGRGSVETMLAKLRELSGAFDKHSLYFEDQFRSEYRRLCTNLHRLAGNWMHEAVLSPDDPQIAPILHQTASLQRLIDQMHKRLPDELANSIANEGTQRNTGAIPAQDTLG
;
A
#
# COMPACT_ATOMS: atom_id res chain seq x y z
N MET A 1 97.68 -34.91 55.01
CA MET A 1 96.74 -35.50 54.02
C MET A 1 95.39 -34.84 54.23
N PRO A 2 94.91 -34.00 53.31
CA PRO A 2 93.56 -33.43 53.41
C PRO A 2 92.54 -34.52 53.03
N SER A 3 91.50 -34.65 53.84
CA SER A 3 90.46 -35.66 53.71
C SER A 3 89.54 -35.40 52.52
N HIS A 4 89.27 -36.43 51.72
CA HIS A 4 88.42 -36.43 50.52
C HIS A 4 87.00 -35.82 50.67
N GLN A 5 86.55 -35.50 51.89
CA GLN A 5 85.25 -34.87 52.16
C GLN A 5 85.21 -33.38 51.78
N GLU A 6 86.32 -32.63 51.84
CA GLU A 6 86.32 -31.19 51.53
C GLU A 6 86.16 -30.92 50.03
N VAL A 7 86.70 -31.79 49.17
CA VAL A 7 86.62 -31.65 47.71
C VAL A 7 85.21 -31.94 47.18
N ILE A 8 84.50 -32.88 47.80
CA ILE A 8 83.12 -33.26 47.40
C ILE A 8 82.11 -32.20 47.84
N ALA A 9 82.30 -31.59 49.02
CA ALA A 9 81.44 -30.49 49.49
C ALA A 9 81.58 -29.21 48.64
N ALA A 10 82.81 -28.87 48.21
CA ALA A 10 83.06 -27.72 47.34
C ALA A 10 82.53 -27.94 45.90
N ALA A 11 82.63 -29.15 45.36
CA ALA A 11 82.10 -29.49 44.04
C ALA A 11 80.55 -29.52 44.00
N GLY A 12 79.91 -29.99 45.08
CA GLY A 12 78.44 -30.04 45.19
C GLY A 12 77.80 -28.65 45.29
N GLY A 13 78.43 -27.72 46.01
CA GLY A 13 77.95 -26.33 46.12
C GLY A 13 78.02 -25.56 44.80
N ALA A 14 79.11 -25.73 44.05
CA ALA A 14 79.28 -25.08 42.74
C ALA A 14 78.30 -25.61 41.69
N ALA A 15 78.04 -26.92 41.66
CA ALA A 15 77.07 -27.51 40.73
C ALA A 15 75.62 -27.06 41.01
N PHE A 16 75.25 -26.93 42.29
CA PHE A 16 73.90 -26.47 42.66
C PHE A 16 73.66 -25.00 42.28
N ILE A 17 74.67 -24.14 42.45
CA ILE A 17 74.59 -22.73 42.06
C ILE A 17 74.43 -22.58 40.55
N ILE A 18 75.15 -23.39 39.76
CA ILE A 18 75.04 -23.37 38.29
C ILE A 18 73.66 -23.85 37.83
N VAL A 19 73.12 -24.92 38.42
CA VAL A 19 71.78 -25.42 38.07
C VAL A 19 70.69 -24.44 38.52
N ALA A 20 70.83 -23.80 39.69
CA ALA A 20 69.90 -22.78 40.17
C ALA A 20 69.95 -21.50 39.32
N LEU A 21 71.13 -21.07 38.86
CA LEU A 21 71.29 -19.95 37.94
C LEU A 21 70.68 -20.24 36.57
N ILE A 22 70.95 -21.42 35.99
CA ILE A 22 70.39 -21.81 34.69
C ILE A 22 68.87 -21.97 34.79
N GLY A 23 68.36 -22.56 35.88
CA GLY A 23 66.93 -22.70 36.14
C GLY A 23 66.23 -21.35 36.37
N GLY A 24 66.83 -20.45 37.15
CA GLY A 24 66.30 -19.11 37.41
C GLY A 24 66.29 -18.21 36.16
N VAL A 25 67.37 -18.25 35.37
CA VAL A 25 67.46 -17.51 34.10
C VAL A 25 66.47 -18.07 33.08
N GLY A 26 66.30 -19.39 33.00
CA GLY A 26 65.30 -20.02 32.14
C GLY A 26 63.86 -19.66 32.50
N PHE A 27 63.56 -19.51 33.79
CA PHE A 27 62.22 -19.12 34.27
C PHE A 27 61.89 -17.66 33.97
N ILE A 28 62.84 -16.75 34.19
CA ILE A 28 62.69 -15.32 33.85
C ILE A 28 62.53 -15.13 32.34
N PHE A 29 63.29 -15.88 31.53
CA PHE A 29 63.19 -15.82 30.08
C PHE A 29 61.83 -16.32 29.58
N ARG A 30 61.28 -17.39 30.19
CA ARG A 30 59.92 -17.86 29.89
C ARG A 30 58.84 -16.83 30.23
N GLN A 31 58.93 -16.16 31.39
CA GLN A 31 57.98 -15.11 31.76
C GLN A 31 58.09 -13.88 30.84
N ALA A 32 59.31 -13.46 30.50
CA ALA A 32 59.54 -12.35 29.59
C ALA A 32 59.04 -12.65 28.17
N LEU A 33 59.27 -13.86 27.65
CA LEU A 33 58.74 -14.32 26.37
C LEU A 33 57.22 -14.42 26.38
N ALA A 34 56.62 -14.97 27.44
CA ALA A 34 55.17 -15.08 27.56
C ALA A 34 54.52 -13.69 27.58
N ALA A 35 55.06 -12.74 28.35
CA ALA A 35 54.61 -11.36 28.43
C ALA A 35 54.82 -10.60 27.11
N TRP A 36 55.92 -10.85 26.41
CA TRP A 36 56.19 -10.28 25.09
C TRP A 36 55.22 -10.84 24.04
N LEU A 37 54.98 -12.15 24.02
CA LEU A 37 54.01 -12.78 23.12
C LEU A 37 52.59 -12.26 23.37
N THR A 38 52.15 -12.15 24.63
CA THR A 38 50.82 -11.62 24.96
C THR A 38 50.68 -10.15 24.60
N ARG A 39 51.71 -9.32 24.80
CA ARG A 39 51.68 -7.93 24.32
C ARG A 39 51.65 -7.84 22.80
N ARG A 40 52.45 -8.65 22.10
CA ARG A 40 52.54 -8.65 20.63
C ARG A 40 51.25 -9.17 19.98
N LEU A 41 50.68 -10.25 20.52
CA LEU A 41 49.41 -10.83 20.07
C LEU A 41 48.22 -9.95 20.47
N GLY A 42 48.21 -9.39 21.68
CA GLY A 42 47.19 -8.47 22.17
C GLY A 42 47.08 -7.21 21.31
N GLN A 43 48.20 -6.56 20.99
CA GLN A 43 48.22 -5.38 20.11
C GLN A 43 47.81 -5.72 18.66
N GLY A 44 48.14 -6.92 18.18
CA GLY A 44 47.72 -7.40 16.85
C GLY A 44 46.22 -7.72 16.79
N LEU A 45 45.68 -8.28 17.88
CA LEU A 45 44.26 -8.60 18.03
C LEU A 45 43.41 -7.34 18.25
N GLU A 46 43.86 -6.38 19.05
CA GLU A 46 43.18 -5.09 19.22
C GLU A 46 43.09 -4.33 17.90
N ARG A 47 44.19 -4.19 17.16
CA ARG A 47 44.17 -3.52 15.86
C ARG A 47 43.34 -4.25 14.80
N LYS A 48 43.16 -5.56 14.93
CA LYS A 48 42.25 -6.33 14.06
C LYS A 48 40.81 -6.16 14.50
N ALA A 49 40.53 -6.18 15.80
CA ALA A 49 39.21 -5.98 16.37
C ALA A 49 38.68 -4.55 16.13
N GLU A 50 39.54 -3.53 16.24
CA GLU A 50 39.18 -2.15 15.88
C GLU A 50 38.86 -2.00 14.41
N ARG A 51 39.66 -2.60 13.52
CA ARG A 51 39.36 -2.63 12.08
C ARG A 51 38.05 -3.35 11.79
N TYR A 52 37.84 -4.51 12.39
CA TYR A 52 36.61 -5.28 12.23
C TYR A 52 35.39 -4.49 12.72
N LYS A 53 35.49 -3.80 13.87
CA LYS A 53 34.44 -2.91 14.37
C LYS A 53 34.14 -1.76 13.42
N HIS A 54 35.18 -1.17 12.82
CA HIS A 54 35.01 -0.07 11.86
C HIS A 54 34.35 -0.54 10.56
N ASP A 55 34.75 -1.70 10.06
CA ASP A 55 34.17 -2.30 8.84
C ASP A 55 32.71 -2.71 9.10
N LEU A 56 32.41 -3.34 10.23
CA LEU A 56 31.03 -3.66 10.67
C LEU A 56 30.17 -2.41 10.81
N ALA A 57 30.68 -1.34 11.43
CA ALA A 57 29.94 -0.10 11.57
C ALA A 57 29.60 0.51 10.21
N ARG A 58 30.54 0.46 9.27
CA ARG A 58 30.36 0.97 7.90
C ARG A 58 29.38 0.13 7.09
N GLU A 59 29.41 -1.19 7.24
CA GLU A 59 28.41 -2.08 6.64
C GLU A 59 27.03 -1.86 7.24
N MET A 60 26.93 -1.67 8.56
CA MET A 60 25.66 -1.37 9.22
C MET A 60 25.06 -0.03 8.74
N GLU A 61 25.89 0.97 8.53
CA GLU A 61 25.45 2.27 8.01
C GLU A 61 24.92 2.16 6.58
N LYS A 62 25.62 1.43 5.70
CA LYS A 62 25.13 1.12 4.35
C LYS A 62 23.81 0.35 4.37
N TYR A 63 23.69 -0.68 5.22
CA TYR A 63 22.45 -1.44 5.36
C TYR A 63 21.28 -0.57 5.85
N LYS A 64 21.53 0.36 6.80
CA LYS A 64 20.50 1.31 7.26
C LYS A 64 20.07 2.26 6.16
N ASP A 65 21.01 2.78 5.37
CA ASP A 65 20.70 3.68 4.26
C ASP A 65 19.91 2.97 3.17
N GLU A 66 20.27 1.73 2.83
CA GLU A 66 19.53 0.89 1.89
C GLU A 66 18.13 0.57 2.39
N LEU A 67 17.98 0.23 3.67
CA LEU A 67 16.69 -0.05 4.30
C LEU A 67 15.78 1.20 4.32
N ASN A 68 16.33 2.35 4.74
CA ASN A 68 15.61 3.63 4.73
C ASN A 68 15.18 4.02 3.31
N ARG A 69 16.04 3.79 2.32
CA ARG A 69 15.71 4.07 0.91
C ARG A 69 14.59 3.15 0.41
N ALA A 70 14.64 1.86 0.72
CA ALA A 70 13.57 0.92 0.37
C ALA A 70 12.24 1.30 1.03
N GLN A 71 12.26 1.60 2.34
CA GLN A 71 11.09 2.01 3.11
C GLN A 71 10.48 3.32 2.57
N ASN A 72 11.32 4.29 2.16
CA ASN A 72 10.85 5.53 1.55
C ASN A 72 10.19 5.31 0.20
N VAL A 73 10.71 4.39 -0.63
CA VAL A 73 10.10 4.04 -1.92
C VAL A 73 8.75 3.36 -1.73
N ASP A 74 8.63 2.44 -0.77
CA ASP A 74 7.38 1.76 -0.49
C ASP A 74 6.33 2.72 0.10
N ARG A 75 6.76 3.64 0.99
CA ARG A 75 5.89 4.71 1.49
C ARG A 75 5.41 5.61 0.35
N PHE A 76 6.30 6.04 -0.54
CA PHE A 76 5.92 6.84 -1.70
C PHE A 76 4.93 6.10 -2.62
N ARG A 77 5.14 4.80 -2.87
CA ARG A 77 4.22 3.97 -3.65
C ARG A 77 2.85 3.84 -2.98
N ALA A 78 2.81 3.69 -1.66
CA ALA A 78 1.56 3.65 -0.91
C ALA A 78 0.82 4.98 -0.98
N GLU A 79 1.50 6.10 -0.73
CA GLU A 79 0.94 7.45 -0.86
C GLU A 79 0.43 7.74 -2.27
N ALA A 80 1.16 7.30 -3.31
CA ALA A 80 0.72 7.42 -4.70
C ALA A 80 -0.55 6.60 -4.98
N ARG A 81 -0.63 5.35 -4.50
CA ARG A 81 -1.84 4.51 -4.65
C ARG A 81 -3.04 5.14 -3.94
N LYS A 82 -2.83 5.66 -2.73
CA LYS A 82 -3.86 6.38 -1.98
C LYS A 82 -4.37 7.61 -2.75
N ALA A 83 -3.47 8.45 -3.25
CA ALA A 83 -3.84 9.63 -4.02
C ALA A 83 -4.60 9.29 -5.33
N VAL A 84 -4.23 8.18 -5.98
CA VAL A 84 -4.96 7.67 -7.16
C VAL A 84 -6.35 7.19 -6.76
N ALA A 85 -6.48 6.43 -5.67
CA ALA A 85 -7.75 5.94 -5.16
C ALA A 85 -8.70 7.09 -4.76
N GLU A 86 -8.18 8.12 -4.08
CA GLU A 86 -8.93 9.33 -3.74
C GLU A 86 -9.44 10.05 -5.00
N ARG A 87 -8.59 10.25 -6.01
CA ARG A 87 -9.02 10.86 -7.27
C ARG A 87 -10.06 10.04 -8.01
N LEU A 88 -9.93 8.72 -8.01
CA LEU A 88 -10.89 7.83 -8.67
C LEU A 88 -12.24 7.84 -7.94
N LEU A 89 -12.22 7.88 -6.60
CA LEU A 89 -13.41 8.08 -5.79
C LEU A 89 -14.10 9.40 -6.13
N ASP A 90 -13.36 10.51 -6.15
CA ASP A 90 -13.93 11.84 -6.45
C ASP A 90 -14.62 11.84 -7.81
N ARG A 91 -14.00 11.25 -8.83
CA ARG A 91 -14.60 11.11 -10.16
C ARG A 91 -15.84 10.23 -10.17
N ARG A 92 -15.85 9.14 -9.42
CA ARG A 92 -17.03 8.29 -9.27
C ARG A 92 -18.17 9.02 -8.57
N LEU A 93 -17.88 9.80 -7.52
CA LEU A 93 -18.89 10.59 -6.81
C LEU A 93 -19.47 11.69 -7.72
N GLU A 94 -18.61 12.37 -8.47
CA GLU A 94 -19.02 13.35 -9.49
C GLU A 94 -19.96 12.70 -10.52
N ALA A 95 -19.58 11.52 -11.04
CA ALA A 95 -20.39 10.74 -11.97
C ALA A 95 -21.76 10.34 -11.39
N LEU A 96 -21.77 9.82 -10.17
CA LEU A 96 -23.02 9.43 -9.48
C LEU A 96 -23.93 10.64 -9.26
N HIS A 97 -23.37 11.78 -8.87
CA HIS A 97 -24.12 13.00 -8.66
C HIS A 97 -24.72 13.55 -9.97
N GLU A 98 -23.91 13.67 -11.02
CA GLU A 98 -24.35 14.18 -12.32
C GLU A 98 -25.47 13.29 -12.90
N VAL A 99 -25.30 11.97 -12.90
CA VAL A 99 -26.35 11.04 -13.37
C VAL A 99 -27.61 11.09 -12.50
N SER A 100 -27.47 11.23 -11.17
CA SER A 100 -28.61 11.35 -10.26
C SER A 100 -29.46 12.59 -10.53
N LEU A 101 -28.83 13.73 -10.80
CA LEU A 101 -29.53 14.98 -11.14
C LEU A 101 -30.43 14.80 -12.36
N PHE A 102 -29.89 14.26 -13.46
CA PHE A 102 -30.66 14.04 -14.67
C PHE A 102 -31.72 12.96 -14.51
N LEU A 103 -31.42 11.89 -13.76
CA LEU A 103 -32.36 10.81 -13.49
C LEU A 103 -33.57 11.28 -12.65
N HIS A 104 -33.39 12.28 -11.78
CA HIS A 104 -34.49 12.86 -11.01
C HIS A 104 -35.33 13.84 -11.83
N ASP A 105 -34.68 14.71 -12.62
CA ASP A 105 -35.33 15.81 -13.35
C ASP A 105 -36.04 15.31 -14.63
N VAL A 106 -35.30 14.65 -15.52
CA VAL A 106 -35.73 14.44 -16.91
C VAL A 106 -36.93 13.48 -17.03
N PRO A 107 -36.95 12.28 -16.40
CA PRO A 107 -38.09 11.39 -16.52
C PRO A 107 -39.37 12.03 -15.97
N SER A 108 -39.27 12.72 -14.84
CA SER A 108 -40.38 13.43 -14.19
C SER A 108 -40.94 14.54 -15.09
N TRP A 109 -40.05 15.35 -15.69
CA TRP A 109 -40.44 16.42 -16.59
C TRP A 109 -41.14 15.89 -17.86
N ILE A 110 -40.60 14.81 -18.45
CA ILE A 110 -41.19 14.19 -19.65
C ILE A 110 -42.57 13.60 -19.32
N ILE A 111 -42.71 12.87 -18.22
CA ILE A 111 -44.00 12.30 -17.79
C ILE A 111 -45.02 13.41 -17.53
N ALA A 112 -44.63 14.46 -16.82
CA ALA A 112 -45.51 15.59 -16.53
C ALA A 112 -45.97 16.30 -17.83
N GLY A 113 -45.06 16.52 -18.77
CA GLY A 113 -45.38 17.07 -20.10
C GLY A 113 -46.33 16.18 -20.89
N ALA A 114 -46.12 14.86 -20.85
CA ALA A 114 -46.99 13.89 -21.52
C ALA A 114 -48.41 13.85 -20.92
N SER A 115 -48.55 14.23 -19.65
CA SER A 115 -49.81 14.24 -18.88
C SER A 115 -50.59 15.54 -18.99
N VAL A 116 -50.13 16.52 -19.78
CA VAL A 116 -50.85 17.78 -20.02
C VAL A 116 -51.24 17.93 -21.51
N PRO A 117 -52.26 18.75 -21.83
CA PRO A 117 -52.61 19.07 -23.22
C PRO A 117 -51.47 19.75 -23.98
N LEU A 118 -51.45 19.63 -25.31
CA LEU A 118 -50.39 20.19 -26.17
C LEU A 118 -50.05 21.66 -25.88
N ALA A 119 -51.06 22.49 -25.59
CA ALA A 119 -50.88 23.90 -25.26
C ALA A 119 -50.03 24.16 -24.01
N GLY A 120 -49.96 23.20 -23.08
CA GLY A 120 -49.14 23.26 -21.86
C GLY A 120 -47.84 22.48 -21.95
N ARG A 121 -47.54 21.83 -23.08
CA ARG A 121 -46.31 21.03 -23.24
C ARG A 121 -45.12 21.92 -23.58
N GLY A 122 -43.93 21.49 -23.15
CA GLY A 122 -42.68 22.04 -23.65
C GLY A 122 -42.49 21.75 -25.14
N SER A 123 -41.66 22.56 -25.82
CA SER A 123 -41.38 22.34 -27.23
C SER A 123 -40.70 20.99 -27.47
N VAL A 124 -40.86 20.44 -28.68
CA VAL A 124 -40.17 19.21 -29.11
C VAL A 124 -38.65 19.37 -28.99
N GLU A 125 -38.12 20.55 -29.31
CA GLU A 125 -36.70 20.86 -29.20
C GLU A 125 -36.21 20.74 -27.76
N THR A 126 -36.95 21.31 -26.80
CA THR A 126 -36.61 21.20 -25.37
C THR A 126 -36.66 19.74 -24.90
N MET A 127 -37.68 18.98 -25.33
CA MET A 127 -37.79 17.57 -24.99
C MET A 127 -36.61 16.75 -25.56
N LEU A 128 -36.24 16.96 -26.83
CA LEU A 128 -35.09 16.28 -27.44
C LEU A 128 -33.77 16.68 -26.77
N ALA A 129 -33.62 17.95 -26.38
CA ALA A 129 -32.45 18.42 -25.63
C ALA A 129 -32.34 17.71 -24.28
N LYS A 130 -33.43 17.63 -23.52
CA LYS A 130 -33.48 16.93 -22.22
C LYS A 130 -33.16 15.44 -22.34
N LEU A 131 -33.67 14.76 -23.37
CA LEU A 131 -33.32 13.36 -23.65
C LEU A 131 -31.84 13.17 -23.97
N ARG A 132 -31.26 14.10 -24.74
CA ARG A 132 -29.84 14.09 -25.09
C ARG A 132 -28.95 14.35 -23.89
N GLU A 133 -29.35 15.27 -23.01
CA GLU A 133 -28.66 15.53 -21.73
C GLU A 133 -28.66 14.28 -20.85
N LEU A 134 -29.81 13.61 -20.71
CA LEU A 134 -29.93 12.37 -19.95
C LEU A 134 -29.03 11.25 -20.49
N SER A 135 -29.02 11.01 -21.80
CA SER A 135 -28.12 10.01 -22.39
C SER A 135 -26.66 10.41 -22.29
N GLY A 136 -26.34 11.69 -22.55
CA GLY A 136 -24.98 12.21 -22.57
C GLY A 136 -24.30 12.20 -21.21
N ALA A 137 -25.04 12.51 -20.15
CA ALA A 137 -24.53 12.46 -18.77
C ALA A 137 -24.05 11.05 -18.39
N PHE A 138 -24.79 10.03 -18.80
CA PHE A 138 -24.42 8.65 -18.55
C PHE A 138 -23.28 8.18 -19.46
N ASP A 139 -23.31 8.49 -20.75
CA ASP A 139 -22.28 8.04 -21.69
C ASP A 139 -20.88 8.56 -21.30
N LYS A 140 -20.81 9.82 -20.84
CA LYS A 140 -19.60 10.46 -20.30
C LYS A 140 -18.98 9.68 -19.14
N HIS A 141 -19.80 9.04 -18.32
CA HIS A 141 -19.40 8.42 -17.05
C HIS A 141 -19.58 6.90 -17.01
N SER A 142 -19.90 6.28 -18.14
CA SER A 142 -20.33 4.88 -18.24
C SER A 142 -19.34 3.86 -17.63
N LEU A 143 -18.05 4.21 -17.57
CA LEU A 143 -17.00 3.37 -16.99
C LEU A 143 -17.12 3.20 -15.46
N TYR A 144 -17.76 4.13 -14.76
CA TYR A 144 -17.87 4.13 -13.30
C TYR A 144 -19.09 3.34 -12.78
N PHE A 145 -19.92 2.82 -13.68
CA PHE A 145 -21.16 2.13 -13.34
C PHE A 145 -21.08 0.63 -13.62
N GLU A 146 -21.74 -0.16 -12.77
CA GLU A 146 -21.86 -1.61 -12.92
C GLU A 146 -22.75 -1.97 -14.14
N ASP A 147 -22.51 -3.14 -14.75
CA ASP A 147 -23.22 -3.58 -15.96
C ASP A 147 -24.75 -3.61 -15.82
N GLN A 148 -25.24 -4.01 -14.66
CA GLN A 148 -26.67 -4.03 -14.37
C GLN A 148 -27.27 -2.61 -14.37
N PHE A 149 -26.55 -1.64 -13.78
CA PHE A 149 -26.99 -0.25 -13.81
C PHE A 149 -27.00 0.29 -15.24
N ARG A 150 -25.95 -0.02 -16.02
CA ARG A 150 -25.84 0.40 -17.42
C ARG A 150 -26.99 -0.10 -18.29
N SER A 151 -27.36 -1.37 -18.14
CA SER A 151 -28.43 -1.98 -18.94
C SER A 151 -29.81 -1.39 -18.61
N GLU A 152 -30.12 -1.22 -17.31
CA GLU A 152 -31.37 -0.61 -16.87
C GLU A 152 -31.46 0.88 -17.26
N TYR A 153 -30.37 1.62 -17.17
CA TYR A 153 -30.33 3.03 -17.59
C TYR A 153 -30.60 3.19 -19.09
N ARG A 154 -29.97 2.37 -19.94
CA ARG A 154 -30.24 2.38 -21.39
C ARG A 154 -31.68 2.00 -21.72
N ARG A 155 -32.25 1.06 -20.96
CA ARG A 155 -33.66 0.65 -21.09
C ARG A 155 -34.59 1.80 -20.71
N LEU A 156 -34.31 2.54 -19.65
CA LEU A 156 -35.03 3.76 -19.28
C LEU A 156 -34.98 4.79 -20.41
N CYS A 157 -33.79 5.10 -20.94
CA CYS A 157 -33.64 6.03 -22.06
C CYS A 157 -34.47 5.62 -23.27
N THR A 158 -34.52 4.32 -23.59
CA THR A 158 -35.31 3.79 -24.71
C THR A 158 -36.81 3.94 -24.46
N ASN A 159 -37.28 3.69 -23.23
CA ASN A 159 -38.68 3.87 -22.85
C ASN A 159 -39.09 5.35 -22.90
N LEU A 160 -38.22 6.26 -22.47
CA LEU A 160 -38.44 7.70 -22.57
C LEU A 160 -38.46 8.17 -24.03
N HIS A 161 -37.60 7.65 -24.90
CA HIS A 161 -37.64 7.92 -26.34
C HIS A 161 -38.94 7.42 -26.98
N ARG A 162 -39.44 6.25 -26.57
CA ARG A 162 -40.73 5.74 -27.03
C ARG A 162 -41.88 6.65 -26.61
N LEU A 163 -41.88 7.11 -25.36
CA LEU A 163 -42.87 8.05 -24.85
C LEU A 163 -42.80 9.40 -25.60
N ALA A 164 -41.59 9.88 -25.87
CA ALA A 164 -41.33 11.08 -26.66
C ALA A 164 -41.80 10.97 -28.13
N GLY A 165 -41.87 9.77 -28.70
CA GLY A 165 -42.47 9.55 -30.02
C GLY A 165 -43.94 10.02 -30.10
N ASN A 166 -44.63 10.03 -28.95
CA ASN A 166 -46.01 10.46 -28.85
C ASN A 166 -46.16 11.94 -28.43
N TRP A 167 -45.06 12.70 -28.33
CA TRP A 167 -45.05 14.05 -27.73
C TRP A 167 -45.99 15.06 -28.41
N MET A 168 -46.16 14.94 -29.73
CA MET A 168 -47.01 15.81 -30.54
C MET A 168 -48.45 15.29 -30.72
N HIS A 169 -48.78 14.13 -30.15
CA HIS A 169 -50.14 13.61 -30.23
C HIS A 169 -51.05 14.34 -29.24
N GLU A 170 -52.27 14.70 -29.66
CA GLU A 170 -53.26 15.40 -28.83
C GLU A 170 -53.69 14.61 -27.58
N ALA A 171 -53.53 13.28 -27.61
CA ALA A 171 -53.87 12.43 -26.49
C ALA A 171 -53.04 12.80 -25.24
N VAL A 172 -53.76 13.17 -24.18
CA VAL A 172 -53.19 13.35 -22.85
C VAL A 172 -53.08 11.96 -22.22
N LEU A 173 -51.87 11.63 -21.74
CA LEU A 173 -51.66 10.35 -21.08
C LEU A 173 -52.16 10.43 -19.63
N SER A 174 -52.94 9.44 -19.22
CA SER A 174 -53.35 9.30 -17.83
C SER A 174 -52.14 8.91 -16.97
N PRO A 175 -52.05 9.34 -15.70
CA PRO A 175 -51.01 8.87 -14.77
C PRO A 175 -50.95 7.34 -14.64
N ASP A 176 -52.08 6.66 -14.84
CA ASP A 176 -52.20 5.20 -14.79
C ASP A 176 -51.89 4.51 -16.14
N ASP A 177 -51.39 5.26 -17.13
CA ASP A 177 -51.07 4.69 -18.44
C ASP A 177 -49.97 3.61 -18.31
N PRO A 178 -50.15 2.43 -18.97
CA PRO A 178 -49.19 1.34 -18.91
C PRO A 178 -47.80 1.69 -19.44
N GLN A 179 -47.63 2.80 -20.16
CA GLN A 179 -46.33 3.31 -20.61
C GLN A 179 -45.57 4.07 -19.51
N ILE A 180 -46.28 4.69 -18.56
CA ILE A 180 -45.68 5.53 -17.50
C ILE A 180 -45.16 4.67 -16.35
N ALA A 181 -45.93 3.65 -15.93
CA ALA A 181 -45.57 2.80 -14.79
C ALA A 181 -44.18 2.14 -14.90
N PRO A 182 -43.76 1.59 -16.06
CA PRO A 182 -42.40 1.06 -16.24
C PRO A 182 -41.32 2.12 -16.06
N ILE A 183 -41.53 3.34 -16.58
CA ILE A 183 -40.56 4.44 -16.49
C ILE A 183 -40.38 4.87 -15.03
N LEU A 184 -41.48 5.02 -14.29
CA LEU A 184 -41.44 5.36 -12.86
C LEU A 184 -40.74 4.26 -12.05
N HIS A 185 -41.10 2.99 -12.27
CA HIS A 185 -40.49 1.87 -11.56
C HIS A 185 -38.99 1.79 -11.83
N GLN A 186 -38.57 1.93 -13.10
CA GLN A 186 -37.16 1.92 -13.48
C GLN A 186 -36.40 3.10 -12.89
N THR A 187 -36.96 4.31 -12.95
CA THR A 187 -36.37 5.52 -12.36
C THR A 187 -36.13 5.32 -10.86
N ALA A 188 -37.14 4.84 -10.12
CA ALA A 188 -37.02 4.55 -8.70
C ALA A 188 -35.99 3.44 -8.40
N SER A 189 -35.92 2.40 -9.24
CA SER A 189 -34.95 1.31 -9.08
C SER A 189 -33.51 1.80 -9.30
N LEU A 190 -33.27 2.62 -10.32
CA LEU A 190 -31.97 3.22 -10.62
C LEU A 190 -31.54 4.20 -9.51
N GLN A 191 -32.46 5.00 -8.97
CA GLN A 191 -32.18 5.87 -7.83
C GLN A 191 -31.74 5.05 -6.60
N ARG A 192 -32.44 3.96 -6.26
CA ARG A 192 -32.03 3.07 -5.18
C ARG A 192 -30.65 2.45 -5.42
N LEU A 193 -30.33 2.09 -6.66
CA LEU A 193 -29.00 1.60 -7.03
C LEU A 193 -27.93 2.67 -6.86
N ILE A 194 -28.20 3.92 -7.24
CA ILE A 194 -27.30 5.06 -6.99
C ILE A 194 -27.06 5.25 -5.48
N ASP A 195 -28.11 5.17 -4.65
CA ASP A 195 -27.97 5.27 -3.20
C ASP A 195 -27.14 4.13 -2.61
N GLN A 196 -27.31 2.91 -3.13
CA GLN A 196 -26.49 1.76 -2.74
C GLN A 196 -25.03 1.96 -3.17
N MET A 197 -24.78 2.46 -4.38
CA MET A 197 -23.44 2.77 -4.87
C MET A 197 -22.76 3.90 -4.09
N HIS A 198 -23.52 4.88 -3.59
CA HIS A 198 -22.99 5.91 -2.67
C HIS A 198 -22.62 5.32 -1.31
N LYS A 199 -23.42 4.38 -0.78
CA LYS A 199 -23.20 3.78 0.54
C LYS A 199 -22.09 2.71 0.55
N ARG A 200 -21.86 2.06 -0.59
CA ARG A 200 -20.74 1.12 -0.75
C ARG A 200 -19.46 1.94 -0.92
N LEU A 201 -18.64 2.02 0.14
CA LEU A 201 -17.24 2.41 -0.03
C LEU A 201 -16.64 1.52 -1.13
N PRO A 202 -15.92 2.07 -2.13
CA PRO A 202 -15.28 1.24 -3.13
C PRO A 202 -14.31 0.28 -2.44
N ASP A 203 -14.40 -1.01 -2.77
CA ASP A 203 -13.49 -2.04 -2.27
C ASP A 203 -12.02 -1.68 -2.53
N GLU A 204 -11.74 -0.79 -3.48
CA GLU A 204 -10.41 -0.24 -3.75
C GLU A 204 -9.85 0.65 -2.63
N LEU A 205 -10.69 1.43 -1.94
CA LEU A 205 -10.28 2.16 -0.73
C LEU A 205 -10.10 1.19 0.44
N ALA A 206 -11.01 0.23 0.61
CA ALA A 206 -10.89 -0.79 1.64
C ALA A 206 -9.62 -1.64 1.45
N ASN A 207 -9.30 -2.02 0.22
CA ASN A 207 -8.13 -2.81 -0.15
C ASN A 207 -6.82 -2.00 -0.10
N SER A 208 -6.85 -0.69 -0.40
CA SER A 208 -5.67 0.17 -0.22
C SER A 208 -5.36 0.37 1.27
N ILE A 209 -6.38 0.54 2.12
CA ILE A 209 -6.24 0.63 3.58
C ILE A 209 -5.84 -0.72 4.21
N ALA A 210 -6.42 -1.85 3.77
CA ALA A 210 -6.10 -3.17 4.31
C ALA A 210 -4.68 -3.65 3.96
N ASN A 211 -4.16 -3.26 2.78
CA ASN A 211 -2.79 -3.56 2.39
C ASN A 211 -1.74 -2.72 3.17
N GLU A 212 -2.10 -1.55 3.69
CA GLU A 212 -1.25 -0.79 4.62
C GLU A 212 -1.05 -1.52 5.97
N GLY A 213 -2.04 -2.28 6.43
CA GLY A 213 -1.97 -3.08 7.67
C GLY A 213 -1.13 -4.35 7.54
N THR A 214 -1.18 -5.00 6.38
CA THR A 214 -0.54 -6.31 6.15
C THR A 214 0.98 -6.19 5.92
N GLN A 215 1.45 -5.10 5.30
CA GLN A 215 2.89 -4.87 5.10
C GLN A 215 3.63 -4.38 6.36
N ARG A 216 2.93 -3.78 7.34
CA ARG A 216 3.54 -3.45 8.65
C ARG A 216 3.89 -4.68 9.49
N ASN A 217 3.26 -5.83 9.21
CA ASN A 217 3.40 -7.04 10.04
C ASN A 217 4.30 -8.13 9.42
N THR A 218 4.83 -7.89 8.22
CA THR A 218 5.74 -8.82 7.51
C THR A 218 7.20 -8.40 7.52
N GLY A 219 7.57 -7.48 8.43
CA GLY A 219 8.96 -7.24 8.85
C GLY A 219 9.54 -8.43 9.64
N ALA A 220 9.22 -9.67 9.26
CA ALA A 220 9.90 -10.85 9.72
C ALA A 220 11.31 -10.81 9.12
N ILE A 221 12.25 -10.50 10.00
CA ILE A 221 13.70 -10.67 9.84
C ILE A 221 13.93 -11.96 9.05
N PRO A 222 14.55 -11.94 7.85
CA PRO A 222 15.03 -13.17 7.26
C PRO A 222 16.05 -13.74 8.23
N ALA A 223 15.70 -14.85 8.87
CA ALA A 223 16.63 -15.67 9.62
C ALA A 223 17.79 -15.96 8.67
N GLN A 224 18.94 -15.33 8.94
CA GLN A 224 20.19 -15.80 8.36
C GLN A 224 20.36 -17.22 8.89
N ASP A 225 20.15 -18.19 7.99
CA ASP A 225 20.64 -19.55 8.14
C ASP A 225 22.13 -19.47 8.40
N THR A 226 22.46 -19.49 9.69
CA THR A 226 23.79 -19.75 10.19
C THR A 226 23.77 -21.18 10.71
N LEU A 227 24.47 -22.01 9.94
CA LEU A 227 25.20 -23.21 10.35
C LEU A 227 24.39 -24.52 10.49
N GLY A 228 24.68 -25.40 9.53
CA GLY A 228 24.54 -26.85 9.54
C GLY A 228 25.31 -27.42 8.38
#